data_AF-A0A2D0N267-F1
#
_entry.id   AF-A0A2D0N267-F1
#
_cell.length_a   1.000
_cell.length_b   1.000
_cell.length_c   1.000
_cell.angle_alpha   90.00
_cell.angle_beta   90.00
_cell.angle_gamma   90.00
#
_symmetry.space_group_name_H-M   'P 1'
#
loop_
_entity.id
_entity.type
_entity.pdbx_description
1 polymer ?
#
loop_
_entity_poly.entity_id
_entity_poly.type
_entity_poly.pdbx_seq_one_letter_code
_entity_poly.pdbx_strand_id
1 'polypeptide(L)'
;MDNQGEQIRSLFSRDHDTVFPKLGVFLGGPTPPDGAMQTGWRRKIVAELQQDSRLDPSMIVVSPEPKTGFWSEIDNLDPQNELEVVRDKQMPWELQYLQLCDITAFWLPTYWKPEEAGVFAPNIGPTSRWEFGYFFQEYLKNPARRDFIIGSPEDAESVKWAKKITDIHGVKWHFLPKSDKPKLVADSFIEEIAETLLRNKWRY
;
A
#
# COMPACT_ATOMS: atom_id res chain seq x y z
N MET A 1 -18.76 -12.02 -20.24
CA MET A 1 -19.20 -12.45 -18.90
C MET A 1 -18.24 -11.79 -17.94
N ASP A 2 -18.74 -10.97 -17.03
CA ASP A 2 -17.89 -10.25 -16.08
C ASP A 2 -17.36 -11.24 -15.02
N ASN A 3 -16.04 -11.47 -15.01
CA ASN A 3 -15.32 -12.37 -14.12
C ASN A 3 -15.21 -11.86 -12.67
N GLN A 4 -16.19 -11.11 -12.16
CA GLN A 4 -16.12 -10.47 -10.83
C GLN A 4 -15.92 -11.46 -9.67
N GLY A 5 -16.21 -12.75 -9.86
CA GLY A 5 -16.02 -13.80 -8.85
C GLY A 5 -14.69 -14.55 -8.92
N GLU A 6 -13.81 -14.27 -9.89
CA GLU A 6 -12.54 -15.00 -10.09
C GLU A 6 -11.30 -14.12 -9.87
N GLN A 7 -11.47 -12.86 -9.48
CA GLN A 7 -10.38 -11.90 -9.32
C GLN A 7 -9.93 -11.77 -7.86
N ILE A 8 -8.69 -11.31 -7.66
CA ILE A 8 -8.19 -10.89 -6.34
C ILE A 8 -9.11 -9.84 -5.71
N ARG A 9 -9.37 -9.98 -4.41
CA ARG A 9 -10.21 -9.05 -3.66
C ARG A 9 -9.45 -7.77 -3.31
N SER A 10 -10.18 -6.67 -3.17
CA SER A 10 -9.64 -5.40 -2.68
C SER A 10 -10.40 -4.95 -1.43
N LEU A 11 -9.67 -4.55 -0.39
CA LEU A 11 -10.23 -4.01 0.84
C LEU A 11 -9.81 -2.55 1.00
N PHE A 12 -10.80 -1.67 1.21
CA PHE A 12 -10.59 -0.25 1.46
C PHE A 12 -10.81 0.09 2.93
N SER A 13 -10.42 1.30 3.31
CA SER A 13 -10.41 1.67 4.71
C SER A 13 -11.77 1.53 5.39
N ARG A 14 -11.75 1.06 6.65
CA ARG A 14 -12.91 0.84 7.54
C ARG A 14 -13.88 -0.27 7.13
N ASP A 15 -13.70 -0.90 5.97
CA ASP A 15 -14.39 -2.14 5.62
C ASP A 15 -13.76 -3.35 6.33
N HIS A 16 -14.49 -4.46 6.41
CA HIS A 16 -13.99 -5.69 7.03
C HIS A 16 -14.07 -6.90 6.11
N ASP A 17 -12.97 -7.65 6.03
CA ASP A 17 -12.91 -8.89 5.27
C ASP A 17 -11.86 -9.86 5.83
N THR A 18 -11.95 -11.13 5.44
CA THR A 18 -11.02 -12.19 5.82
C THR A 18 -9.74 -12.10 5.01
N VAL A 19 -8.60 -12.07 5.70
CA VAL A 19 -7.27 -12.23 5.11
C VAL A 19 -6.80 -13.65 5.37
N PHE A 20 -6.59 -14.43 4.30
CA PHE A 20 -5.99 -15.76 4.44
C PHE A 20 -4.48 -15.62 4.69
N PRO A 21 -3.88 -16.47 5.54
CA PRO A 21 -2.45 -16.42 5.82
C PRO A 21 -1.61 -16.41 4.54
N LYS A 22 -0.62 -15.53 4.46
CA LYS A 22 0.29 -15.29 3.33
C LYS A 22 -0.33 -14.77 2.03
N LEU A 23 -1.63 -14.58 1.97
CA LEU A 23 -2.37 -14.18 0.76
C LEU A 23 -2.91 -12.75 0.83
N GLY A 24 -2.51 -11.98 1.85
CA GLY A 24 -2.83 -10.56 1.99
C GLY A 24 -1.61 -9.67 1.77
N VAL A 25 -1.77 -8.61 0.97
CA VAL A 25 -0.80 -7.53 0.82
C VAL A 25 -1.36 -6.21 1.34
N PHE A 26 -0.60 -5.53 2.21
CA PHE A 26 -0.94 -4.20 2.72
C PHE A 26 -0.16 -3.11 1.96
N LEU A 27 -0.86 -2.08 1.48
CA LEU A 27 -0.28 -0.99 0.69
C LEU A 27 0.11 0.24 1.56
N GLY A 28 1.37 0.28 1.99
CA GLY A 28 1.94 1.41 2.74
C GLY A 28 2.49 2.53 1.84
N GLY A 29 2.46 3.77 2.33
CA GLY A 29 2.96 4.93 1.59
C GLY A 29 2.15 6.21 1.80
N PRO A 30 2.62 7.36 1.28
CA PRO A 30 1.89 8.61 1.41
C PRO A 30 0.58 8.54 0.64
N THR A 31 -0.50 8.93 1.33
CA THR A 31 -1.83 9.02 0.74
C THR A 31 -1.99 10.37 0.02
N PRO A 32 -2.48 10.40 -1.22
CA PRO A 32 -2.88 11.63 -1.90
C PRO A 32 -3.97 12.39 -1.11
N PRO A 33 -4.14 13.70 -1.32
CA PRO A 33 -5.25 14.45 -0.72
C PRO A 33 -6.61 13.97 -1.25
N ASP A 34 -7.67 14.38 -0.56
CA ASP A 34 -9.05 14.12 -0.95
C ASP A 34 -9.32 14.40 -2.44
N GLY A 35 -10.05 13.50 -3.07
CA GLY A 35 -10.36 13.54 -4.51
C GLY A 35 -9.22 13.07 -5.43
N ALA A 36 -7.95 13.11 -4.99
CA ALA A 36 -6.81 12.63 -5.78
C ALA A 36 -6.52 11.13 -5.58
N MET A 37 -7.14 10.47 -4.60
CA MET A 37 -6.91 9.05 -4.31
C MET A 37 -7.49 8.13 -5.39
N GLN A 38 -8.63 8.48 -5.99
CA GLN A 38 -9.31 7.64 -6.99
C GLN A 38 -8.47 7.38 -8.25
N THR A 39 -7.62 8.34 -8.60
CA THR A 39 -6.67 8.25 -9.72
C THR A 39 -5.23 8.07 -9.23
N GLY A 40 -5.06 7.78 -7.94
CA GLY A 40 -3.76 7.67 -7.28
C GLY A 40 -3.07 6.32 -7.50
N TRP A 41 -1.86 6.24 -6.97
CA TRP A 41 -0.98 5.08 -7.14
C TRP A 41 -1.55 3.78 -6.53
N ARG A 42 -2.26 3.84 -5.40
CA ARG A 42 -2.90 2.66 -4.80
C ARG A 42 -4.00 2.12 -5.70
N ARG A 43 -4.84 2.99 -6.26
CA ARG A 43 -5.88 2.60 -7.22
C ARG A 43 -5.30 1.98 -8.48
N LYS A 44 -4.18 2.51 -8.98
CA LYS A 44 -3.43 1.88 -10.07
C LYS A 44 -3.01 0.45 -9.73
N ILE A 45 -2.39 0.22 -8.56
CA ILE A 45 -2.00 -1.14 -8.13
C ILE A 45 -3.21 -2.07 -8.03
N VAL A 46 -4.27 -1.64 -7.35
CA VAL A 46 -5.48 -2.45 -7.17
C VAL A 46 -6.08 -2.84 -8.52
N ALA A 47 -6.21 -1.88 -9.44
CA ALA A 47 -6.78 -2.13 -10.75
C ALA A 47 -5.93 -3.11 -11.60
N GLU A 48 -4.61 -2.97 -11.57
CA GLU A 48 -3.71 -3.87 -12.30
C GLU A 48 -3.72 -5.28 -11.72
N LEU A 49 -3.68 -5.44 -10.39
CA LEU A 49 -3.76 -6.75 -9.74
C LEU A 49 -5.11 -7.43 -9.98
N GLN A 50 -6.21 -6.68 -10.00
CA GLN A 50 -7.55 -7.21 -10.34
C GLN A 50 -7.66 -7.68 -11.79
N GLN A 51 -6.83 -7.13 -12.69
CA GLN A 51 -6.77 -7.55 -14.09
C GLN A 51 -5.79 -8.71 -14.33
N ASP A 52 -4.96 -9.06 -13.34
CA ASP A 52 -4.03 -10.17 -13.43
C ASP A 52 -4.77 -11.52 -13.26
N SER A 53 -4.95 -12.23 -14.37
CA SER A 53 -5.66 -13.52 -14.42
C SER A 53 -4.98 -14.65 -13.65
N ARG A 54 -3.74 -14.46 -13.15
CA ARG A 54 -3.04 -15.44 -12.31
C ARG A 54 -3.54 -15.38 -10.87
N LEU A 55 -4.07 -14.24 -10.44
CA LEU A 55 -4.53 -13.98 -9.08
C LEU A 55 -6.01 -14.31 -8.95
N ASP A 56 -6.43 -14.73 -7.76
CA ASP A 56 -7.76 -15.26 -7.52
C ASP A 56 -8.35 -14.77 -6.18
N PRO A 57 -9.64 -15.04 -5.89
CA PRO A 57 -10.34 -14.47 -4.73
C PRO A 57 -9.81 -14.92 -3.36
N SER A 58 -8.96 -15.95 -3.29
CA SER A 58 -8.28 -16.29 -2.03
C SER A 58 -7.27 -15.22 -1.60
N MET A 59 -6.81 -14.39 -2.54
CA MET A 59 -5.87 -13.30 -2.30
C MET A 59 -6.61 -11.99 -2.03
N ILE A 60 -5.94 -11.06 -1.35
CA ILE A 60 -6.49 -9.74 -1.06
C ILE A 60 -5.43 -8.64 -1.06
N VAL A 61 -5.75 -7.51 -1.69
CA VAL A 61 -5.00 -6.25 -1.57
C VAL A 61 -5.71 -5.32 -0.61
N VAL A 62 -5.02 -4.88 0.44
CA VAL A 62 -5.53 -3.97 1.46
C VAL A 62 -4.98 -2.57 1.22
N SER A 63 -5.87 -1.62 0.96
CA SER A 63 -5.56 -0.23 0.68
C SER A 63 -6.07 0.67 1.80
N PRO A 64 -5.18 1.31 2.60
CA PRO A 64 -5.55 2.16 3.74
C PRO A 64 -6.03 3.55 3.29
N GLU A 65 -6.99 3.59 2.38
CA GLU A 65 -7.65 4.82 1.96
C GLU A 65 -9.15 4.55 1.75
N PRO A 66 -10.02 5.55 1.95
CA PRO A 66 -11.46 5.42 1.74
C PRO A 66 -11.76 4.97 0.32
N LYS A 67 -12.82 4.19 0.13
CA LYS A 67 -13.21 3.70 -1.21
C LYS A 67 -13.56 4.87 -2.14
N THR A 68 -14.26 5.88 -1.63
CA THR A 68 -14.59 7.10 -2.39
C THR A 68 -13.39 8.01 -2.64
N GLY A 69 -12.28 7.84 -1.91
CA GLY A 69 -11.14 8.74 -1.97
C GLY A 69 -11.33 10.07 -1.21
N PHE A 70 -12.29 10.12 -0.28
CA PHE A 70 -12.52 11.24 0.62
C PHE A 70 -12.56 10.77 2.07
N TRP A 71 -11.73 11.35 2.94
CA TRP A 71 -11.69 10.96 4.37
C TRP A 71 -13.00 11.22 5.09
N SER A 72 -13.76 12.23 4.68
CA SER A 72 -15.08 12.56 5.24
C SER A 72 -16.11 11.42 5.17
N GLU A 73 -15.90 10.42 4.30
CA GLU A 73 -16.74 9.22 4.25
C GLU A 73 -16.61 8.37 5.52
N ILE A 74 -15.42 8.37 6.12
CA ILE A 74 -15.07 7.45 7.20
C ILE A 74 -14.78 8.15 8.54
N ASP A 75 -14.63 9.46 8.52
CA ASP A 75 -14.51 10.27 9.71
C ASP A 75 -15.82 10.27 10.51
N ASN A 76 -15.70 10.11 11.83
CA ASN A 76 -16.85 10.24 12.73
C ASN A 76 -17.06 11.73 13.08
N LEU A 77 -17.89 12.42 12.30
CA LEU A 77 -18.14 13.86 12.45
C LEU A 77 -18.99 14.22 13.68
N ASP A 78 -19.68 13.25 14.29
CA ASP A 78 -20.53 13.46 15.49
C ASP A 78 -20.33 12.35 16.53
N PRO A 79 -19.16 12.31 17.22
CA PRO A 79 -18.88 11.30 18.22
C PRO A 79 -19.79 11.49 19.45
N GLN A 80 -20.50 10.42 19.84
CA GLN A 80 -21.51 10.48 20.90
C GLN A 80 -20.93 10.38 22.31
N ASN A 81 -19.63 10.05 22.44
CA ASN A 81 -18.95 9.87 23.72
C ASN A 81 -17.42 9.96 23.56
N GLU A 82 -16.70 10.16 24.68
CA GLU A 82 -15.23 10.23 24.69
C GLU A 82 -14.57 8.97 24.11
N LEU A 83 -15.20 7.80 24.29
CA LEU A 83 -14.70 6.55 23.73
C LEU A 83 -14.75 6.56 22.19
N GLU A 84 -15.73 7.21 21.57
CA GLU A 84 -15.82 7.39 20.11
C GLU A 84 -14.85 8.45 19.59
N VAL A 85 -14.55 9.49 20.38
CA VAL A 85 -13.50 10.47 20.06
C VAL A 85 -12.12 9.82 20.07
N VAL A 86 -11.85 8.99 21.08
CA VAL A 86 -10.54 8.32 21.26
C VAL A 86 -10.38 7.10 20.36
N ARG A 87 -11.48 6.41 20.01
CA ARG A 87 -11.49 5.41 18.94
C ARG A 87 -11.50 6.11 17.59
N ASP A 88 -10.45 6.84 17.27
CA ASP A 88 -10.04 6.96 15.88
C ASP A 88 -9.89 5.53 15.37
N LYS A 89 -10.85 5.09 14.57
CA LYS A 89 -10.95 3.70 14.16
C LYS A 89 -10.08 3.42 12.93
N GLN A 90 -9.37 4.43 12.40
CA GLN A 90 -8.48 4.28 11.26
C GLN A 90 -7.17 3.62 11.68
N MET A 91 -6.44 4.18 12.64
CA MET A 91 -5.16 3.61 13.07
C MET A 91 -5.27 2.16 13.57
N PRO A 92 -6.25 1.78 14.43
CA PRO A 92 -6.42 0.39 14.84
C PRO A 92 -6.76 -0.53 13.67
N TRP A 93 -7.51 -0.03 12.67
CA TRP A 93 -7.84 -0.79 11.47
C TRP A 93 -6.59 -1.04 10.62
N GLU A 94 -5.77 -0.02 10.39
CA GLU A 94 -4.51 -0.18 9.65
C GLU A 94 -3.56 -1.15 10.36
N LEU A 95 -3.41 -1.02 11.68
CA LEU A 95 -2.59 -1.93 12.49
C LEU A 95 -3.10 -3.36 12.44
N GLN A 96 -4.43 -3.57 12.49
CA GLN A 96 -5.02 -4.89 12.37
C GLN A 96 -4.67 -5.52 11.02
N TYR A 97 -4.89 -4.82 9.90
CA TYR A 97 -4.63 -5.41 8.58
C TYR A 97 -3.16 -5.52 8.23
N LEU A 98 -2.31 -4.62 8.73
CA LEU A 98 -0.86 -4.79 8.67
C LEU A 98 -0.42 -6.07 9.38
N GLN A 99 -1.03 -6.40 10.53
CA GLN A 99 -0.68 -7.64 11.25
C GLN A 99 -1.19 -8.88 10.53
N LEU A 100 -2.36 -8.80 9.89
CA LEU A 100 -2.97 -9.90 9.14
C LEU A 100 -2.33 -10.15 7.76
N CYS A 101 -1.77 -9.12 7.13
CA CYS A 101 -1.05 -9.25 5.86
C CYS A 101 0.40 -9.67 6.11
N ASP A 102 0.82 -10.77 5.51
CA ASP A 102 2.23 -11.18 5.57
C ASP A 102 3.10 -10.48 4.53
N ILE A 103 2.49 -9.80 3.54
CA ILE A 103 3.19 -8.99 2.55
C ILE A 103 2.93 -7.50 2.85
N THR A 104 3.99 -6.72 3.02
CA THR A 104 3.91 -5.25 3.05
C THR A 104 4.52 -4.69 1.77
N ALA A 105 3.76 -3.94 0.99
CA ALA A 105 4.23 -3.26 -0.21
C ALA A 105 4.20 -1.74 0.02
N PHE A 106 5.38 -1.11 0.02
CA PHE A 106 5.55 0.30 0.35
C PHE A 106 5.98 1.11 -0.88
N TRP A 107 5.15 2.06 -1.31
CA TRP A 107 5.47 2.95 -2.44
C TRP A 107 5.70 4.39 -1.95
N LEU A 108 6.80 5.03 -2.38
CA LEU A 108 7.22 6.35 -1.88
C LEU A 108 7.29 7.43 -2.99
N PRO A 109 6.15 7.95 -3.49
CA PRO A 109 6.12 9.07 -4.42
C PRO A 109 6.23 10.42 -3.68
N THR A 110 7.38 10.68 -3.07
CA THR A 110 7.56 11.84 -2.16
C THR A 110 8.23 13.03 -2.82
N TYR A 111 7.67 14.23 -2.63
CA TYR A 111 8.16 15.49 -3.24
C TYR A 111 7.87 16.70 -2.35
N TRP A 112 8.76 17.69 -2.34
CA TRP A 112 8.55 18.96 -1.63
C TRP A 112 7.63 19.90 -2.39
N LYS A 113 7.75 19.93 -3.73
CA LYS A 113 7.14 20.96 -4.57
C LYS A 113 6.23 20.38 -5.66
N PRO A 114 5.12 21.07 -6.00
CA PRO A 114 4.20 20.62 -7.04
C PRO A 114 4.86 20.42 -8.42
N GLU A 115 5.80 21.30 -8.79
CA GLU A 115 6.42 21.28 -10.12
C GLU A 115 7.28 20.03 -10.34
N GLU A 116 7.86 19.51 -9.26
CA GLU A 116 8.66 18.28 -9.25
C GLU A 116 7.77 17.03 -9.15
N ALA A 117 6.68 17.13 -8.41
CA ALA A 117 5.74 16.03 -8.18
C ALA A 117 5.01 15.60 -9.46
N GLY A 118 4.72 16.53 -10.37
CA GLY A 118 4.05 16.23 -11.64
C GLY A 118 2.65 15.67 -11.42
N VAL A 119 2.45 14.38 -11.71
CA VAL A 119 1.16 13.69 -11.48
C VAL A 119 0.94 13.25 -10.04
N PHE A 120 1.98 13.30 -9.20
CA PHE A 120 1.87 12.98 -7.78
C PHE A 120 1.49 14.22 -6.97
N ALA A 121 0.90 13.99 -5.79
CA ALA A 121 0.71 15.07 -4.84
C ALA A 121 2.07 15.52 -4.24
N PRO A 122 2.30 16.83 -4.04
CA PRO A 122 3.48 17.33 -3.33
C PRO A 122 3.37 16.98 -1.84
N ASN A 123 3.89 15.81 -1.49
CA ASN A 123 3.86 15.28 -0.13
C ASN A 123 5.18 14.59 0.17
N ILE A 124 5.89 15.00 1.22
CA ILE A 124 7.16 14.36 1.64
C ILE A 124 6.98 13.13 2.54
N GLY A 125 5.73 12.71 2.77
CA GLY A 125 5.33 11.54 3.55
C GLY A 125 5.88 11.49 4.97
N PRO A 126 5.74 12.53 5.83
CA PRO A 126 6.24 12.48 7.21
C PRO A 126 5.66 11.30 8.01
N THR A 127 4.35 11.08 7.91
CA THR A 127 3.65 9.93 8.50
C THR A 127 4.17 8.62 7.94
N SER A 128 4.33 8.54 6.62
CA SER A 128 4.84 7.36 5.93
C SER A 128 6.28 6.99 6.33
N ARG A 129 7.10 7.92 6.82
CA ARG A 129 8.41 7.58 7.38
C ARG A 129 8.30 6.80 8.69
N TRP A 130 7.39 7.24 9.55
CA TRP A 130 7.13 6.57 10.82
C TRP A 130 6.51 5.19 10.58
N GLU A 131 5.51 5.11 9.70
CA GLU A 131 4.88 3.85 9.27
C GLU A 131 5.92 2.89 8.68
N PHE A 132 6.76 3.37 7.76
CA PHE A 132 7.82 2.55 7.19
C PHE A 132 8.72 1.97 8.28
N GLY A 133 9.16 2.79 9.24
CA GLY A 133 10.04 2.32 10.33
C GLY A 133 9.39 1.20 11.14
N TYR A 134 8.12 1.37 11.49
CA TYR A 134 7.34 0.38 12.21
C TYR A 134 7.15 -0.90 11.37
N PHE A 135 6.69 -0.78 10.12
CA PHE A 135 6.37 -1.93 9.26
C PHE A 135 7.62 -2.72 8.88
N PHE A 136 8.71 -2.02 8.59
CA PHE A 136 9.98 -2.63 8.28
C PHE A 136 10.55 -3.38 9.49
N GLN A 137 10.42 -2.82 10.70
CA GLN A 137 10.81 -3.52 11.93
C GLN A 137 9.96 -4.79 12.15
N GLU A 138 8.65 -4.75 11.89
CA GLU A 138 7.79 -5.93 11.98
C GLU A 138 8.18 -7.01 10.97
N TYR A 139 8.59 -6.63 9.75
CA TYR A 139 9.17 -7.55 8.78
C TYR A 139 10.46 -8.19 9.30
N LEU A 140 11.40 -7.39 9.83
CA LEU A 140 12.69 -7.88 10.31
C LEU A 140 12.59 -8.85 11.49
N LYS A 141 11.51 -8.82 12.27
CA LYS A 141 11.24 -9.80 13.33
C LYS A 141 10.99 -11.21 12.77
N ASN A 142 10.51 -11.34 11.52
CA ASN A 142 10.16 -12.63 10.94
C ASN A 142 10.31 -12.68 9.41
N PRO A 143 11.53 -12.47 8.87
CA PRO A 143 11.78 -12.39 7.43
C PRO A 143 11.55 -13.71 6.68
N ALA A 144 11.44 -14.83 7.40
CA ALA A 144 11.11 -16.13 6.82
C ALA A 144 9.59 -16.31 6.57
N ARG A 145 8.75 -15.49 7.20
CA ARG A 145 7.28 -15.57 7.09
C ARG A 145 6.66 -14.33 6.45
N ARG A 146 7.36 -13.20 6.49
CA ARG A 146 6.89 -11.92 5.97
C ARG A 146 7.72 -11.49 4.78
N ASP A 147 7.06 -10.80 3.87
CA ASP A 147 7.65 -10.19 2.68
C ASP A 147 7.54 -8.67 2.77
N PHE A 148 8.59 -7.99 2.32
CA PHE A 148 8.62 -6.54 2.26
C PHE A 148 9.06 -6.10 0.87
N ILE A 149 8.19 -5.38 0.17
CA ILE A 149 8.39 -4.90 -1.19
C ILE A 149 8.42 -3.38 -1.11
N ILE A 150 9.41 -2.74 -1.74
CA ILE A 150 9.53 -1.27 -1.71
C ILE A 150 9.85 -0.69 -3.08
N GLY A 151 9.29 0.48 -3.35
CA GLY A 151 9.67 1.24 -4.53
C GLY A 151 9.35 2.72 -4.44
N SER A 152 9.80 3.44 -5.45
CA SER A 152 9.54 4.87 -5.63
C SER A 152 9.74 5.29 -7.09
N PRO A 153 9.25 6.47 -7.48
CA PRO A 153 9.85 7.22 -8.59
C PRO A 153 11.36 7.39 -8.39
N GLU A 154 12.12 7.41 -9.49
CA GLU A 154 13.59 7.55 -9.46
C GLU A 154 14.05 8.89 -8.88
N ASP A 155 13.24 9.93 -9.09
CA ASP A 155 13.48 11.29 -8.61
C ASP A 155 12.66 11.63 -7.35
N ALA A 156 12.15 10.61 -6.65
CA ALA A 156 11.51 10.80 -5.36
C ALA A 156 12.49 11.40 -4.35
N GLU A 157 12.03 12.40 -3.64
CA GLU A 157 12.83 13.13 -2.68
C GLU A 157 12.72 12.51 -1.29
N SER A 158 13.76 12.67 -0.48
CA SER A 158 13.72 12.21 0.91
C SER A 158 13.51 10.70 1.11
N VAL A 159 13.90 9.85 0.15
CA VAL A 159 13.83 8.37 0.27
C VAL A 159 15.18 7.70 0.57
N LYS A 160 16.28 8.46 0.59
CA LYS A 160 17.66 7.93 0.76
C LYS A 160 17.85 7.08 2.02
N TRP A 161 17.16 7.43 3.11
CA TRP A 161 17.24 6.70 4.37
C TRP A 161 16.59 5.31 4.27
N ALA A 162 15.39 5.24 3.64
CA ALA A 162 14.69 4.00 3.39
C ALA A 162 15.51 3.10 2.46
N LYS A 163 16.06 3.66 1.38
CA LYS A 163 16.91 2.91 0.46
C LYS A 163 18.12 2.28 1.15
N LYS A 164 18.84 3.08 1.95
CA LYS A 164 20.03 2.58 2.68
C LYS A 164 19.68 1.42 3.60
N ILE A 165 18.60 1.53 4.37
CA ILE A 165 18.23 0.48 5.32
C ILE A 165 17.71 -0.78 4.61
N THR A 166 16.92 -0.64 3.55
CA THR A 166 16.44 -1.81 2.78
C THR A 166 17.59 -2.51 2.05
N ASP A 167 18.54 -1.75 1.49
CA ASP A 167 19.74 -2.31 0.85
C ASP A 167 20.59 -3.15 1.85
N ILE A 168 20.74 -2.69 3.11
CA ILE A 168 21.46 -3.44 4.18
C ILE A 168 20.83 -4.82 4.42
N HIS A 169 19.51 -4.91 4.29
CA HIS A 169 18.76 -6.14 4.52
C HIS A 169 18.44 -6.92 3.23
N GLY A 170 19.03 -6.54 2.10
CA GLY A 170 18.88 -7.24 0.82
C GLY A 170 17.49 -7.10 0.19
N VAL A 171 16.71 -6.10 0.60
CA VAL A 171 15.38 -5.84 0.03
C VAL A 171 15.55 -5.02 -1.26
N LYS A 172 15.10 -5.60 -2.37
CA LYS A 172 15.14 -5.00 -3.71
C LYS A 172 14.29 -3.73 -3.77
N TRP A 173 14.86 -2.67 -4.37
CA TRP A 173 14.14 -1.42 -4.61
C TRP A 173 13.64 -1.34 -6.05
N HIS A 174 12.34 -1.09 -6.20
CA HIS A 174 11.70 -0.95 -7.51
C HIS A 174 11.60 0.52 -7.90
N PHE A 175 12.11 0.88 -9.08
CA PHE A 175 12.13 2.26 -9.54
C PHE A 175 11.16 2.48 -10.70
N LEU A 176 10.43 3.59 -10.63
CA LEU A 176 9.69 4.15 -11.78
C LEU A 176 10.55 5.26 -12.41
N PRO A 177 10.97 5.13 -13.69
CA PRO A 177 11.70 6.19 -14.37
C PRO A 177 10.93 7.52 -14.39
N LYS A 178 11.63 8.66 -14.38
CA LYS A 178 11.01 9.99 -14.35
C LYS A 178 10.18 10.27 -15.60
N SER A 179 10.60 9.74 -16.74
CA SER A 179 9.82 9.80 -17.98
C SER A 179 8.47 9.12 -17.87
N ASP A 180 8.34 8.16 -16.95
CA ASP A 180 7.22 7.25 -16.83
C ASP A 180 6.31 7.61 -15.64
N LYS A 181 6.49 8.76 -14.99
CA LYS A 181 5.61 9.24 -13.90
C LYS A 181 4.11 9.10 -14.20
N PRO A 182 3.60 9.35 -15.43
CA PRO A 182 2.19 9.13 -15.75
C PRO A 182 1.66 7.69 -15.50
N LYS A 183 2.55 6.68 -15.40
CA LYS A 183 2.18 5.31 -15.00
C LYS A 183 1.88 5.16 -13.50
N LEU A 184 2.26 6.14 -12.69
CA LEU A 184 2.12 6.23 -11.22
C LEU A 184 2.96 5.23 -10.41
N VAL A 185 3.11 4.00 -10.89
CA VAL A 185 3.83 2.91 -10.21
C VAL A 185 4.68 2.16 -11.24
N ALA A 186 5.84 1.65 -10.83
CA ALA A 186 6.68 0.83 -11.68
C ALA A 186 6.03 -0.54 -11.95
N ASP A 187 6.04 -0.99 -13.20
CA ASP A 187 5.51 -2.32 -13.58
C ASP A 187 6.18 -3.43 -12.77
N SER A 188 7.50 -3.31 -12.53
CA SER A 188 8.25 -4.27 -11.71
C SER A 188 7.81 -4.35 -10.24
N PHE A 189 7.22 -3.29 -9.69
CA PHE A 189 6.71 -3.28 -8.31
C PHE A 189 5.39 -4.03 -8.22
N ILE A 190 4.50 -3.84 -9.20
CA ILE A 190 3.22 -4.56 -9.29
C ILE A 190 3.48 -6.05 -9.54
N GLU A 191 4.40 -6.38 -10.44
CA GLU A 191 4.77 -7.76 -10.73
C GLU A 191 5.33 -8.47 -9.49
N GLU A 192 6.21 -7.82 -8.71
CA GLU A 192 6.76 -8.41 -7.49
C GLU A 192 5.66 -8.71 -6.45
N ILE A 193 4.62 -7.87 -6.36
CA ILE A 193 3.45 -8.15 -5.50
C ILE A 193 2.72 -9.40 -5.99
N ALA A 194 2.42 -9.49 -7.28
CA ALA A 194 1.72 -10.63 -7.88
C ALA A 194 2.53 -11.93 -7.72
N GLU A 195 3.82 -11.91 -8.05
CA GLU A 195 4.72 -13.06 -7.90
C GLU A 195 4.85 -13.51 -6.44
N THR A 196 4.92 -12.57 -5.50
CA THR A 196 4.99 -12.87 -4.06
C THR A 196 3.71 -13.56 -3.58
N LEU A 197 2.53 -13.06 -3.97
CA LEU A 197 1.24 -13.68 -3.67
C LEU A 197 1.14 -15.10 -4.24
N LEU A 198 1.52 -15.28 -5.52
CA LEU A 198 1.53 -16.58 -6.17
C LEU A 198 2.48 -17.55 -5.47
N ARG A 199 3.74 -17.15 -5.26
CA ARG A 199 4.74 -17.95 -4.57
C ARG A 199 4.26 -18.40 -3.18
N ASN A 200 3.58 -17.52 -2.45
CA ASN A 200 3.08 -17.81 -1.12
C ASN A 200 1.90 -18.79 -1.15
N LYS A 201 1.03 -18.72 -2.17
CA LYS A 201 -0.05 -19.69 -2.38
C LYS A 201 0.46 -21.12 -2.62
N TRP A 202 1.52 -21.29 -3.41
CA TRP A 202 2.08 -22.61 -3.75
C TRP A 202 2.97 -23.22 -2.65
N ARG A 203 3.39 -22.41 -1.67
CA ARG A 203 4.23 -22.84 -0.54
C ARG A 203 3.42 -23.12 0.73
N TYR A 204 2.10 -23.23 0.61
CA TYR A 204 1.20 -23.60 1.70
C TYR A 204 0.87 -25.09 1.66
#